data_AF-A0A2T1D7R3-F1
#
_entry.id   AF-A0A2T1D7R3-F1
#
_cell.length_a   1.000
_cell.length_b   1.000
_cell.length_c   1.000
_cell.angle_alpha   90.00
_cell.angle_beta   90.00
_cell.angle_gamma   90.00
#
_symmetry.space_group_name_H-M   'P 1'
#
loop_
_entity.id
_entity.type
_entity.pdbx_description
1 polymer ?
#
loop_
_entity_poly.entity_id
_entity_poly.type
_entity_poly.pdbx_seq_one_letter_code
_entity_poly.pdbx_strand_id
1 'polypeptide(L)'
;MPGNPQGSDKPATAAVQNLNQSLTVNPLAKEVGDNQIAFNLDRTIEELLTVLESKEKLLTFVPPEQFQGTTVFEGKVKDSEKVIALTVDDGPWPETTEQMLDIFKQNDVKATFFWLGQSIENSPKIARRVVAEGH
;
A
#
# COMPACT_ATOMS: atom_id res chain seq x y z
N MET A 1 -13.97 0.20 25.21
CA MET A 1 -13.37 1.54 25.36
C MET A 1 -12.36 1.46 26.49
N PRO A 2 -11.05 1.53 26.20
CA PRO A 2 -10.38 2.82 26.40
C PRO A 2 -9.30 3.17 25.35
N GLY A 3 -9.10 4.48 25.18
CA GLY A 3 -7.80 5.08 24.87
C GLY A 3 -7.33 5.03 23.42
N ASN A 4 -7.72 6.04 22.64
CA ASN A 4 -7.03 6.41 21.40
C ASN A 4 -5.69 7.08 21.77
N PRO A 5 -4.51 6.53 21.42
CA PRO A 5 -3.30 7.31 21.45
C PRO A 5 -3.27 8.19 20.20
N GLN A 6 -3.52 9.49 20.39
CA GLN A 6 -3.17 10.52 19.41
C GLN A 6 -1.64 10.52 19.21
N GLY A 7 -1.19 9.66 18.29
CA GLY A 7 0.20 9.57 17.83
C GLY A 7 0.47 10.54 16.70
N SER A 8 0.66 11.81 17.05
CA SER A 8 1.58 12.76 16.42
C SER A 8 1.87 12.65 14.91
N ASP A 9 0.99 13.20 14.06
CA ASP A 9 1.29 13.63 12.68
C ASP A 9 2.27 14.82 12.59
N LYS A 10 2.89 15.26 13.70
CA LYS A 10 3.62 16.53 13.74
C LYS A 10 5.04 16.54 13.15
N PRO A 11 5.89 15.50 13.30
CA PRO A 11 7.31 15.68 12.96
C PRO A 11 7.61 15.62 11.46
N ALA A 12 6.92 14.77 10.70
CA ALA A 12 7.14 14.61 9.25
C ALA A 12 6.56 15.79 8.44
N THR A 13 5.30 16.16 8.71
CA THR A 13 4.67 17.34 8.09
C THR A 13 5.43 18.64 8.40
N ALA A 14 5.99 18.78 9.60
CA ALA A 14 6.85 19.92 9.94
C ALA A 14 8.19 19.91 9.20
N ALA A 15 8.77 18.73 8.91
CA ALA A 15 9.99 18.62 8.13
C ALA A 15 9.75 19.01 6.65
N VAL A 16 8.64 18.54 6.05
CA VAL A 16 8.24 18.94 4.69
C VAL A 16 7.89 20.43 4.61
N GLN A 17 7.18 20.97 5.60
CA GLN A 17 6.92 22.41 5.68
C GLN A 17 8.21 23.24 5.85
N ASN A 18 9.17 22.77 6.65
CA ASN A 18 10.46 23.46 6.81
C ASN A 18 11.35 23.37 5.55
N LEU A 19 11.24 22.29 4.77
CA LEU A 19 11.88 22.17 3.46
C LEU A 19 11.23 23.11 2.44
N ASN A 20 9.90 23.21 2.40
CA ASN A 20 9.17 24.20 1.58
C ASN A 20 9.56 25.64 1.93
N GLN A 21 9.85 25.92 3.21
CA GLN A 21 10.35 27.23 3.66
C GLN A 21 11.85 27.46 3.42
N SER A 22 12.68 26.41 3.35
CA SER A 22 14.11 26.55 3.00
C SER A 22 14.36 26.58 1.49
N LEU A 23 13.42 26.07 0.70
CA LEU A 23 13.41 26.11 -0.75
C LEU A 23 12.73 27.37 -1.31
N THR A 24 12.26 28.30 -0.47
CA THR A 24 12.00 29.68 -0.93
C THR A 24 13.32 30.27 -1.38
N VAL A 25 13.60 30.05 -2.66
CA VAL A 25 14.55 30.67 -3.55
C VAL A 25 15.52 31.61 -2.85
N ASN A 26 16.74 31.11 -2.66
CA ASN A 26 17.93 31.95 -2.55
C ASN A 26 17.79 33.16 -3.50
N PRO A 27 18.14 34.39 -3.08
CA PRO A 27 18.00 35.59 -3.91
C PRO A 27 18.86 35.57 -5.20
N LEU A 28 19.60 34.49 -5.47
CA LEU A 28 20.23 34.21 -6.77
C LEU A 28 19.21 34.04 -7.92
N ALA A 29 17.95 33.73 -7.64
CA ALA A 29 16.89 33.70 -8.66
C ALA A 29 16.50 35.12 -9.15
N LYS A 30 16.90 36.18 -8.45
CA LYS A 30 16.53 37.56 -8.82
C LYS A 30 17.37 38.13 -9.99
N GLU A 31 18.45 37.45 -10.39
CA GLU A 31 19.32 37.86 -11.50
C GLU A 31 19.19 37.01 -12.77
N VAL A 32 18.48 35.88 -12.72
CA VAL A 32 18.30 35.02 -13.90
C VAL A 32 16.98 35.38 -14.56
N GLY A 33 16.99 36.47 -15.34
CA GLY A 33 15.84 36.88 -16.16
C GLY A 33 15.39 35.76 -17.09
N ASP A 34 14.07 35.57 -17.20
CA ASP A 34 13.28 34.86 -18.22
C ASP A 34 14.00 33.82 -19.09
N ASN A 35 14.72 32.90 -18.45
CA ASN A 35 15.44 31.83 -19.15
C ASN A 35 14.86 30.48 -18.74
N GLN A 36 14.64 29.62 -19.74
CA GLN A 36 14.15 28.23 -19.67
C GLN A 36 14.68 27.42 -18.47
N ILE A 37 15.89 27.72 -17.98
CA ILE A 37 16.53 27.08 -16.84
C ILE A 37 15.79 27.32 -15.52
N ALA A 38 15.30 28.54 -15.25
CA ALA A 38 14.56 28.84 -14.02
C ALA A 38 13.22 28.09 -13.99
N PHE A 39 12.49 28.11 -15.11
CA PHE A 39 11.24 27.36 -15.27
C PHE A 39 11.45 25.84 -15.13
N ASN A 40 12.53 25.30 -15.69
CA ASN A 40 12.85 23.89 -15.55
C ASN A 40 13.24 23.52 -14.10
N LEU A 41 13.85 24.44 -13.36
CA LEU A 41 14.22 24.22 -11.96
C LEU A 41 12.98 24.21 -11.05
N ASP A 42 12.08 25.18 -11.22
CA ASP A 42 10.82 25.25 -10.47
C ASP A 42 9.99 23.98 -10.68
N ARG A 43 9.84 23.53 -11.94
CA ARG A 43 9.13 22.28 -12.26
C ARG A 43 9.77 21.06 -11.59
N THR A 44 11.10 20.99 -11.60
CA THR A 44 11.84 19.88 -10.98
C THR A 44 11.66 19.86 -9.46
N ILE A 45 11.61 21.04 -8.81
CA ILE A 45 11.38 21.14 -7.38
C ILE A 45 9.96 20.67 -7.04
N GLU A 46 8.94 21.11 -7.78
CA GLU A 46 7.55 20.68 -7.58
C GLU A 46 7.39 19.16 -7.78
N GLU A 47 8.04 18.58 -8.79
CA GLU A 47 8.07 17.14 -9.02
C GLU A 47 8.72 16.39 -7.84
N LEU A 48 9.86 16.89 -7.32
CA LEU A 48 10.56 16.28 -6.18
C LEU A 48 9.76 16.39 -4.87
N LEU A 49 9.13 17.53 -4.61
CA LEU A 49 8.26 17.72 -3.45
C LEU A 49 7.07 16.75 -3.49
N THR A 50 6.44 16.59 -4.65
CA THR A 50 5.35 15.62 -4.86
C THR A 50 5.81 14.18 -4.60
N VAL A 51 7.01 13.80 -5.05
CA VAL A 51 7.58 12.47 -4.80
C VAL A 51 7.90 12.26 -3.31
N LEU A 52 8.40 13.27 -2.62
CA LEU A 52 8.68 13.18 -1.18
C LEU A 52 7.39 13.06 -0.36
N GLU A 53 6.37 13.87 -0.65
CA GLU A 53 5.07 13.82 0.01
C GLU A 53 4.40 12.44 -0.18
N SER A 54 4.43 11.89 -1.40
CA SER A 54 3.87 10.57 -1.68
C SER A 54 4.65 9.44 -0.98
N LYS A 55 5.98 9.54 -0.86
CA LYS A 55 6.80 8.58 -0.11
C LYS A 55 6.53 8.62 1.39
N GLU A 56 6.40 9.80 1.99
CA GLU A 56 6.02 9.91 3.41
C GLU A 56 4.64 9.32 3.67
N LYS A 57 3.69 9.55 2.76
CA LYS A 57 2.35 8.98 2.84
C LYS A 57 2.35 7.44 2.73
N LEU A 58 3.24 6.86 1.92
CA LEU A 58 3.42 5.41 1.84
C LEU A 58 4.02 4.83 3.13
N LEU A 59 4.97 5.54 3.76
CA LEU A 59 5.62 5.11 5.01
C LEU A 59 4.68 5.19 6.23
N THR A 60 3.61 5.98 6.14
CA THR A 60 2.61 6.18 7.21
C THR A 60 1.26 5.55 6.89
N PHE A 61 1.21 4.69 5.86
CA PHE A 61 -0.04 4.10 5.41
C PHE A 61 -0.68 3.24 6.51
N VAL A 62 -1.87 3.66 6.93
CA VAL A 62 -2.80 2.87 7.73
C VAL A 62 -3.99 2.53 6.85
N PRO A 63 -4.39 1.25 6.72
CA PRO A 63 -5.58 0.88 5.95
C PRO A 63 -6.82 1.64 6.43
N PRO A 64 -7.72 2.10 5.53
CA PRO A 64 -8.99 2.72 5.94
C PRO A 64 -9.78 1.84 6.91
N GLU A 65 -10.53 2.43 7.84
CA GLU A 65 -11.23 1.71 8.92
C GLU A 65 -12.11 0.57 8.40
N GLN A 66 -12.81 0.76 7.28
CA GLN A 66 -13.64 -0.29 6.67
C GLN A 66 -12.85 -1.51 6.17
N PHE A 67 -11.53 -1.39 6.03
CA PHE A 67 -10.61 -2.46 5.62
C PHE A 67 -9.73 -2.96 6.77
N GLN A 68 -9.88 -2.43 7.97
CA GLN A 68 -9.16 -2.92 9.14
C GLN A 68 -9.87 -4.14 9.73
N GLY A 69 -9.13 -5.25 9.85
CA GLY A 69 -9.58 -6.47 10.51
C GLY A 69 -8.98 -6.63 11.90
N THR A 70 -9.38 -7.69 12.60
CA THR A 70 -8.70 -8.09 13.85
C THR A 70 -7.32 -8.65 13.51
N THR A 71 -6.26 -8.04 14.04
CA THR A 71 -4.92 -8.62 13.98
C THR A 71 -4.78 -9.70 15.04
N VAL A 72 -4.53 -10.93 14.59
CA VAL A 72 -4.23 -12.07 15.46
C VAL A 72 -2.73 -12.35 15.36
N PHE A 73 -2.01 -12.15 16.47
CA PHE A 73 -0.56 -12.40 16.53
C PHE A 73 -0.21 -13.87 16.73
N GLU A 74 -1.14 -14.63 17.32
CA GLU A 74 -0.98 -16.05 17.58
C GLU A 74 -2.31 -16.77 17.40
N GLY A 75 -2.32 -17.79 16.53
CA GLY A 75 -3.46 -18.68 16.38
C GLY A 75 -3.41 -19.78 17.44
N LYS A 76 -4.49 -19.93 18.22
CA LYS A 76 -4.61 -21.08 19.13
C LYS A 76 -5.01 -22.32 18.34
N VAL A 77 -4.03 -23.16 18.05
CA VAL A 77 -4.25 -24.52 17.55
C VAL A 77 -4.10 -25.48 18.74
N LYS A 78 -4.90 -26.54 18.81
CA LYS A 78 -4.69 -27.56 19.84
C LYS A 78 -3.43 -28.35 19.52
N ASP A 79 -2.61 -28.65 20.51
CA ASP A 79 -1.32 -29.37 20.33
C ASP A 79 -1.45 -30.71 19.58
N SER A 80 -2.61 -31.36 19.61
CA SER A 80 -2.88 -32.61 18.91
C SER A 80 -3.28 -32.45 17.44
N GLU A 81 -3.63 -31.24 16.99
CA GLU A 81 -4.10 -30.96 15.65
C GLU A 81 -2.91 -30.61 14.73
N LYS A 82 -2.71 -31.42 13.68
CA LYS A 82 -1.71 -31.12 12.64
C LYS A 82 -2.37 -30.26 11.57
N VAL A 83 -2.15 -28.95 11.65
CA VAL A 83 -2.71 -27.99 10.70
C VAL A 83 -1.62 -27.28 9.92
N ILE A 84 -1.95 -26.86 8.71
CA ILE A 84 -1.16 -25.94 7.89
C ILE A 84 -2.10 -24.85 7.38
N ALA A 85 -1.60 -23.64 7.22
CA ALA A 85 -2.30 -22.55 6.55
C ALA A 85 -1.62 -22.30 5.20
N LEU A 86 -2.43 -22.24 4.14
CA LEU A 86 -1.94 -21.95 2.80
C LEU A 86 -2.18 -20.48 2.47
N THR A 87 -1.15 -19.81 1.98
CA THR A 87 -1.22 -18.43 1.49
C THR A 87 -0.72 -18.36 0.05
N VAL A 88 -1.33 -17.48 -0.76
CA VAL A 88 -0.98 -17.28 -2.17
C VAL A 88 -0.76 -15.79 -2.43
N ASP A 89 0.45 -15.42 -2.84
CA ASP A 89 0.85 -14.03 -3.04
C ASP A 89 0.81 -13.63 -4.53
N ASP A 90 0.90 -12.32 -4.81
CA ASP A 90 1.19 -11.67 -6.10
C ASP A 90 0.17 -11.83 -7.26
N GLY A 91 -0.78 -12.77 -7.18
CA GLY A 91 -1.83 -13.01 -8.18
C GLY A 91 -2.92 -11.92 -8.25
N PRO A 92 -4.04 -12.19 -8.96
CA PRO A 92 -4.38 -13.41 -9.70
C PRO A 92 -3.57 -13.58 -11.00
N TRP A 93 -3.16 -14.81 -11.28
CA TRP A 93 -2.55 -15.24 -12.53
C TRP A 93 -3.55 -16.13 -13.30
N PRO A 94 -4.05 -15.73 -14.48
CA PRO A 94 -5.23 -16.34 -15.10
C PRO A 94 -5.24 -17.87 -15.16
N GLU A 95 -4.18 -18.47 -15.70
CA GLU A 95 -4.14 -19.93 -15.90
C GLU A 95 -3.89 -20.69 -14.59
N THR A 96 -2.91 -20.26 -13.80
CA THR A 96 -2.47 -21.02 -12.62
C THR A 96 -3.41 -20.82 -11.43
N THR A 97 -4.00 -19.64 -11.29
CA THR A 97 -4.94 -19.36 -10.20
C THR A 97 -6.25 -20.11 -10.38
N GLU A 98 -6.76 -20.20 -11.61
CA GLU A 98 -7.96 -21.00 -11.88
C GLU A 98 -7.74 -22.49 -11.61
N GLN A 99 -6.58 -23.03 -11.99
CA GLN A 99 -6.19 -24.41 -11.68
C GLN A 99 -6.05 -24.64 -10.16
N MET A 100 -5.45 -23.70 -9.43
CA MET A 100 -5.36 -23.76 -7.97
C MET A 100 -6.75 -23.82 -7.32
N LEU A 101 -7.68 -22.96 -7.78
CA LEU A 101 -9.06 -22.96 -7.26
C LEU A 101 -9.79 -24.27 -7.54
N ASP A 102 -9.59 -24.85 -8.73
CA ASP A 102 -10.15 -26.17 -9.04
C ASP A 102 -9.60 -27.26 -8.11
N ILE A 103 -8.29 -27.26 -7.84
CA ILE A 103 -7.65 -28.20 -6.91
C ILE A 103 -8.16 -27.99 -5.48
N PHE A 104 -8.25 -26.74 -5.01
CA PHE A 104 -8.74 -26.44 -3.67
C PHE A 104 -10.19 -26.89 -3.50
N LYS A 105 -11.05 -26.63 -4.48
CA LYS A 105 -12.43 -27.10 -4.48
C LYS A 105 -12.54 -28.62 -4.48
N GLN A 106 -11.74 -29.31 -5.28
CA GLN A 106 -11.72 -30.78 -5.34
C GLN A 106 -11.31 -31.43 -4.01
N ASN A 107 -10.45 -30.76 -3.24
CA ASN A 107 -9.91 -31.28 -1.98
C ASN A 107 -10.57 -30.67 -0.72
N ASP A 108 -11.60 -29.83 -0.89
CA ASP A 108 -12.24 -29.07 0.19
C ASP A 108 -11.23 -28.28 1.06
N VAL A 109 -10.26 -27.65 0.38
CA VAL A 109 -9.19 -26.86 1.01
C VAL A 109 -9.50 -25.37 0.89
N LYS A 110 -9.15 -24.60 1.92
CA LYS A 110 -9.15 -23.13 1.91
C LYS A 110 -7.71 -22.59 1.93
N ALA A 111 -7.56 -21.39 1.40
CA ALA A 111 -6.29 -20.69 1.30
C ALA A 111 -6.57 -19.18 1.37
N THR A 112 -5.62 -18.40 1.86
CA THR A 112 -5.72 -16.93 1.93
C THR A 112 -4.91 -16.30 0.81
N PHE A 113 -5.46 -15.29 0.14
CA PHE A 113 -4.83 -14.66 -1.03
C PHE A 113 -4.37 -13.22 -0.73
N PHE A 114 -3.07 -12.94 -0.92
CA PHE A 114 -2.46 -11.62 -0.75
C PHE A 114 -2.04 -11.04 -2.11
N TRP A 115 -2.99 -10.38 -2.77
CA TRP A 115 -2.86 -9.99 -4.16
C TRP A 115 -2.59 -8.52 -4.38
N LEU A 116 -1.94 -8.22 -5.51
CA LEU A 116 -1.70 -6.85 -5.96
C LEU A 116 -2.99 -6.29 -6.58
N GLY A 117 -3.32 -5.04 -6.24
CA GLY A 117 -4.50 -4.36 -6.79
C GLY A 117 -4.53 -4.36 -8.32
N GLN A 118 -3.39 -4.07 -8.96
CA GLN A 118 -3.25 -4.09 -10.41
C GLN A 118 -3.56 -5.46 -11.03
N SER A 119 -3.14 -6.54 -10.39
CA SER A 119 -3.44 -7.90 -10.86
C SER A 119 -4.94 -8.20 -10.78
N ILE A 120 -5.62 -7.72 -9.73
CA ILE A 120 -7.08 -7.84 -9.56
C ILE A 120 -7.82 -7.06 -10.66
N GLU A 121 -7.39 -5.84 -10.97
CA GLU A 121 -7.96 -5.02 -12.05
C GLU A 121 -7.88 -5.73 -13.41
N ASN A 122 -6.78 -6.45 -13.66
CA ASN A 122 -6.57 -7.22 -14.89
C ASN A 122 -7.43 -8.50 -14.94
N SER A 123 -7.72 -9.14 -13.80
CA SER A 123 -8.48 -10.39 -13.73
C SER A 123 -9.60 -10.39 -12.68
N PRO A 124 -10.58 -9.47 -12.77
CA PRO A 124 -11.56 -9.25 -11.71
C PRO A 124 -12.56 -10.42 -11.58
N LYS A 125 -12.73 -11.23 -12.63
CA LYS A 125 -13.56 -12.43 -12.59
C LYS A 125 -12.97 -13.49 -11.66
N ILE A 126 -11.65 -13.65 -11.67
CA ILE A 126 -10.94 -14.62 -10.83
C ILE A 126 -11.02 -14.19 -9.37
N ALA A 127 -10.80 -12.91 -9.08
CA ALA A 127 -10.97 -12.38 -7.72
C ALA A 127 -12.39 -12.58 -7.18
N ARG A 128 -13.42 -12.36 -7.99
CA ARG A 128 -14.81 -12.67 -7.59
C ARG A 128 -15.02 -14.16 -7.32
N ARG A 129 -14.38 -15.04 -8.10
CA ARG A 129 -14.44 -16.49 -7.91
C ARG A 129 -13.82 -16.90 -6.58
N VAL A 130 -12.64 -16.37 -6.24
CA VAL A 130 -11.97 -16.61 -4.93
C VAL A 130 -12.95 -16.33 -3.78
N VAL A 131 -13.56 -15.14 -3.77
CA VAL A 131 -14.53 -14.74 -2.73
C VAL A 131 -15.77 -15.64 -2.74
N ALA A 132 -16.32 -15.95 -3.93
CA ALA A 132 -17.50 -16.81 -4.05
C ALA A 132 -17.26 -18.25 -3.59
N GLU A 133 -16.02 -18.75 -3.68
CA GLU A 133 -15.62 -20.08 -3.22
C GLU A 133 -15.20 -20.10 -1.74
N GLY A 134 -15.24 -18.94 -1.05
CA GLY A 134 -15.04 -18.84 0.40
C GLY A 134 -13.58 -18.93 0.83
N HIS A 135 -12.67 -18.44 -0.03
CA HIS A 135 -11.27 -18.23 0.28
C HIS A 135 -11.02 -16.84 0.86
#